data_AF-A0A812YP73-F1
#
_entry.id   AF-A0A812YP73-F1
#
_cell.length_a   1.000
_cell.length_b   1.000
_cell.length_c   1.000
_cell.angle_alpha   90.00
_cell.angle_beta   90.00
_cell.angle_gamma   90.00
#
_symmetry.space_group_name_H-M   'P 1'
#
loop_
_entity.id
_entity.type
_entity.pdbx_description
1 polymer ?
#
loop_
_entity_poly.entity_id
_entity_poly.type
_entity_poly.pdbx_seq_one_letter_code
_entity_poly.pdbx_strand_id
1 'polypeptide(L)'
;MADGHDAFTRPPPHSDTAWQVAVALQDMKFSAAHFVAFDGFREPLHGHNYTVGARIGSRRLQADGYVVDFGDLKKVIRRICKEMDQRTLLPAKSDVMSFQQAWPGERLPNHVLGIH
;
A
#
# COMPACT_ATOMS: atom_id res chain seq x y z
N MET A 1 -16.94 1.79 -10.06
CA MET A 1 -16.03 1.01 -9.19
C MET A 1 -15.52 -0.11 -10.08
N ALA A 2 -14.23 -0.12 -10.42
CA ALA A 2 -13.67 -1.20 -11.22
C ALA A 2 -13.57 -2.43 -10.32
N ASP A 3 -14.20 -3.53 -10.71
CA ASP A 3 -14.09 -4.79 -10.00
C ASP A 3 -12.62 -5.19 -9.97
N GLY A 4 -12.04 -5.37 -8.77
CA GLY A 4 -10.62 -5.66 -8.58
C GLY A 4 -10.12 -6.95 -9.26
N HIS A 5 -11.02 -7.68 -9.94
CA HIS A 5 -10.74 -8.84 -10.77
C HIS A 5 -9.99 -8.48 -12.07
N ASP A 6 -10.24 -7.29 -12.66
CA ASP A 6 -9.68 -6.92 -13.97
C ASP A 6 -8.28 -6.28 -13.91
N ALA A 7 -7.87 -5.75 -12.76
CA ALA A 7 -6.55 -5.11 -12.61
C ALA A 7 -5.38 -6.11 -12.78
N PHE A 8 -5.64 -7.40 -12.58
CA PHE A 8 -4.63 -8.47 -12.63
C PHE A 8 -4.66 -9.32 -13.92
N THR A 9 -5.61 -9.11 -14.83
CA THR A 9 -5.72 -9.91 -16.06
C THR A 9 -4.91 -9.37 -17.24
N ARG A 10 -4.68 -8.05 -17.31
CA ARG A 10 -3.91 -7.44 -18.40
C ARG A 10 -2.44 -7.23 -18.01
N PRO A 11 -1.44 -7.70 -18.79
CA PRO A 11 -0.04 -7.39 -18.54
C PRO A 11 0.16 -5.86 -18.53
N PRO A 12 1.04 -5.33 -17.66
CA PRO A 12 1.23 -3.89 -17.58
C PRO A 12 1.85 -3.38 -18.89
N PRO A 13 1.43 -2.20 -19.38
CA PRO A 13 2.03 -1.62 -20.57
C PRO A 13 3.53 -1.43 -20.34
N HIS A 14 4.35 -1.88 -21.31
CA HIS A 14 5.82 -1.80 -21.33
C HIS A 14 6.60 -2.80 -20.46
N SER A 15 6.06 -3.97 -20.12
CA SER A 15 6.89 -5.01 -19.47
C SER A 15 7.77 -5.75 -20.48
N ASP A 16 9.08 -5.47 -20.47
CA ASP A 16 10.11 -6.28 -21.15
C ASP A 16 10.43 -7.57 -20.36
N THR A 17 9.38 -8.23 -19.85
CA THR A 17 9.48 -9.46 -19.04
C THR A 17 8.85 -10.61 -19.80
N ALA A 18 9.60 -11.70 -19.98
CA ALA A 18 9.14 -12.89 -20.68
C ALA A 18 8.17 -13.75 -19.84
N TRP A 19 8.28 -13.67 -18.50
CA TRP A 19 7.51 -14.49 -17.57
C TRP A 19 6.91 -13.63 -16.47
N GLN A 20 5.73 -14.03 -15.97
CA GLN A 20 5.03 -13.30 -14.92
C GLN A 20 4.22 -14.25 -14.03
N VAL A 21 4.17 -13.91 -12.75
CA VAL A 21 3.23 -14.48 -11.78
C VAL A 21 2.43 -13.36 -11.13
N ALA A 22 1.17 -13.64 -10.80
CA ALA A 22 0.32 -12.72 -10.06
C ALA A 22 -0.43 -13.47 -8.96
N VAL A 23 -0.62 -12.82 -7.81
CA VAL A 23 -1.44 -13.31 -6.71
C VAL A 23 -2.33 -12.19 -6.20
N ALA A 24 -3.61 -12.51 -6.03
CA ALA A 24 -4.59 -11.67 -5.36
C ALA A 24 -5.57 -12.64 -4.68
N LEU A 25 -5.51 -12.72 -3.35
CA LEU A 25 -6.34 -13.63 -2.56
C LEU A 25 -7.25 -12.84 -1.63
N GLN A 26 -8.40 -13.42 -1.28
CA GLN A 26 -9.43 -12.77 -0.45
C GLN A 26 -8.95 -12.40 0.96
N ASP A 27 -7.90 -13.06 1.45
CA ASP A 27 -7.26 -12.81 2.75
C ASP A 27 -6.10 -11.80 2.66
N MET A 28 -5.74 -11.33 1.47
CA MET A 28 -4.75 -10.27 1.26
C MET A 28 -5.44 -8.91 1.36
N LYS A 29 -5.85 -8.55 2.58
CA LYS A 29 -6.56 -7.30 2.86
C LYS A 29 -6.20 -6.72 4.22
N PHE A 30 -6.40 -5.42 4.38
CA PHE A 30 -6.25 -4.72 5.66
C PHE A 30 -7.25 -3.57 5.75
N SER A 31 -7.65 -3.20 6.96
CA SER A 31 -8.52 -2.03 7.19
C SER A 31 -7.69 -0.91 7.78
N ALA A 32 -7.78 0.30 7.22
CA ALA A 32 -7.04 1.45 7.73
C ALA A 32 -7.81 2.76 7.54
N ALA A 33 -7.56 3.70 8.44
CA ALA A 33 -7.99 5.08 8.29
C ALA A 33 -6.98 5.88 7.46
N HIS A 34 -7.44 6.87 6.70
CA HIS A 34 -6.60 7.75 5.90
C HIS A 34 -7.31 9.07 5.57
N PHE A 35 -6.54 9.98 5.00
CA PHE A 35 -7.04 11.14 4.29
C PHE A 35 -6.03 11.52 3.20
N VAL A 36 -6.51 12.10 2.12
CA VAL A 36 -5.73 12.69 1.04
C VAL A 36 -5.63 14.20 1.24
N ALA A 37 -4.42 14.73 1.05
CA ALA A 37 -4.14 16.16 1.01
C ALA A 37 -3.16 16.47 -0.12
N PHE A 38 -3.40 17.58 -0.81
CA PHE A 38 -2.52 18.19 -1.81
C PHE A 38 -2.84 19.69 -1.86
N ASP A 39 -2.05 20.47 -2.60
CA ASP A 39 -2.20 21.94 -2.64
C ASP A 39 -3.65 22.36 -2.96
N GLY A 40 -4.25 23.14 -2.05
CA GLY A 40 -5.62 23.62 -2.16
C GLY A 40 -6.73 22.59 -1.86
N PHE A 41 -6.41 21.37 -1.43
CA PHE A 41 -7.41 20.33 -1.14
C PHE A 41 -7.04 19.43 0.02
N ARG A 42 -8.04 19.15 0.85
CA ARG A 42 -7.97 18.12 1.89
C ARG A 42 -9.34 17.47 2.07
N GLU A 43 -9.36 16.14 2.07
CA GLU A 43 -10.57 15.40 2.44
C GLU A 43 -10.67 15.13 3.95
N PRO A 44 -11.90 14.88 4.48
CA PRO A 44 -12.06 14.41 5.85
C PRO A 44 -11.44 13.03 6.09
N LEU A 45 -10.96 12.82 7.33
CA LEU A 45 -10.49 11.50 7.78
C LEU A 45 -11.62 10.47 7.70
N HIS A 46 -11.34 9.35 7.05
CA HIS A 46 -12.24 8.21 6.94
C HIS A 46 -11.44 6.91 6.83
N GLY A 47 -12.07 5.77 6.60
CA GLY A 47 -11.38 4.48 6.46
C GLY A 47 -11.89 3.61 5.34
N HIS A 48 -11.06 2.65 4.91
CA HIS A 48 -11.35 1.69 3.86
C HIS A 48 -10.89 0.29 4.23
N ASN A 49 -11.47 -0.70 3.56
CA ASN A 49 -10.96 -2.06 3.48
C ASN A 49 -10.13 -2.20 2.19
N TYR A 50 -8.81 -2.17 2.33
CA TYR A 50 -7.88 -2.28 1.21
C TYR A 50 -7.67 -3.75 0.86
N THR A 51 -7.70 -4.07 -0.43
CA THR A 51 -7.29 -5.38 -0.95
C THR A 51 -5.97 -5.24 -1.68
N VAL A 52 -5.05 -6.18 -1.45
CA VAL A 52 -3.69 -6.17 -1.98
C VAL A 52 -3.53 -7.36 -2.90
N GLY A 53 -2.99 -7.10 -4.09
CA GLY A 53 -2.44 -8.15 -4.94
C GLY A 53 -1.08 -7.73 -5.46
N ALA A 54 -0.27 -8.71 -5.85
CA ALA A 54 1.06 -8.49 -6.36
C ALA A 54 1.23 -9.19 -7.70
N ARG A 55 2.05 -8.57 -8.56
CA ARG A 55 2.46 -9.11 -9.84
C ARG A 55 3.96 -8.96 -9.96
N ILE A 56 4.64 -10.06 -10.26
CA ILE A 56 6.09 -10.12 -10.37
C ILE A 56 6.43 -10.63 -11.76
N GLY A 57 7.17 -9.83 -12.51
CA GLY A 57 7.69 -10.18 -13.84
C GLY A 57 9.17 -10.51 -13.77
N SER A 58 9.63 -11.40 -14.65
CA SER A 58 11.05 -11.69 -14.84
C SER A 58 11.38 -11.94 -16.31
N ARG A 59 12.59 -11.55 -16.70
CA ARG A 59 13.17 -11.91 -18.00
C ARG A 59 13.65 -13.36 -18.05
N ARG A 60 13.97 -13.95 -16.90
CA ARG A 60 14.53 -15.31 -16.79
C ARG A 60 13.87 -16.05 -15.64
N LEU A 61 13.71 -17.36 -15.79
CA LEU A 61 13.31 -18.23 -14.70
C LEU A 61 14.51 -18.54 -13.82
N GLN A 62 14.25 -18.87 -12.56
CA GLN A 62 15.24 -19.46 -11.66
C GLN A 62 15.59 -20.88 -12.11
N ALA A 63 16.60 -21.49 -11.49
CA ALA A 63 17.07 -22.83 -11.85
C ALA A 63 16.00 -23.92 -11.69
N ASP A 64 15.02 -23.69 -10.81
CA ASP A 64 13.87 -24.55 -10.55
C ASP A 64 12.67 -24.28 -11.48
N GLY A 65 12.80 -23.32 -12.41
CA GLY A 65 11.76 -22.96 -13.38
C GLY A 65 10.72 -21.95 -12.87
N TYR A 66 10.85 -21.41 -11.66
CA TYR A 66 9.91 -20.41 -11.14
C TYR A 66 10.39 -18.97 -11.39
N VAL A 67 9.45 -18.03 -11.50
CA VAL A 67 9.75 -16.59 -11.34
C VAL A 67 10.02 -16.29 -9.87
N VAL A 68 9.14 -16.80 -9.00
CA VAL A 68 9.21 -16.77 -7.55
C VAL A 68 8.24 -17.83 -6.99
N ASP A 69 8.55 -18.38 -5.82
CA ASP A 69 7.64 -19.28 -5.11
C ASP A 69 6.36 -18.54 -4.64
N PHE A 70 5.19 -19.11 -4.95
CA PHE A 70 3.91 -18.51 -4.57
C PHE A 70 3.69 -18.47 -3.06
N GLY A 71 4.19 -19.45 -2.32
CA GLY A 71 4.13 -19.50 -0.86
C GLY A 71 4.89 -18.33 -0.25
N ASP A 72 6.10 -18.06 -0.72
CA ASP A 72 6.90 -16.93 -0.23
C ASP A 72 6.27 -15.59 -0.58
N LEU A 73 5.78 -15.43 -1.81
CA LEU A 73 5.04 -14.22 -2.19
C LEU A 73 3.81 -13.99 -1.30
N LYS A 74 3.02 -15.04 -1.05
CA LYS A 74 1.85 -14.97 -0.16
C LYS A 74 2.24 -14.61 1.27
N LYS A 75 3.33 -15.18 1.81
CA LYS A 75 3.82 -14.86 3.17
C LYS A 75 4.16 -13.38 3.30
N VAL A 76 4.89 -12.82 2.33
CA VAL A 76 5.30 -11.41 2.34
C VAL A 76 4.08 -10.49 2.28
N ILE A 77 3.16 -10.72 1.33
CA ILE A 77 1.97 -9.86 1.19
C ILE A 77 1.11 -9.89 2.47
N ARG A 78 0.87 -11.09 3.03
CA ARG A 78 0.10 -11.22 4.28
C ARG A 78 0.80 -10.52 5.45
N ARG A 79 2.13 -10.57 5.52
CA ARG A 79 2.89 -9.84 6.54
C ARG A 79 2.68 -8.33 6.40
N ILE A 80 2.76 -7.79 5.19
CA ILE A 80 2.50 -6.37 4.91
C ILE A 80 1.07 -5.99 5.28
N CYS A 81 0.06 -6.77 4.87
CA CYS A 81 -1.32 -6.51 5.26
C CYS A 81 -1.48 -6.47 6.79
N LYS A 82 -0.91 -7.44 7.51
CA LYS A 82 -0.94 -7.47 8.98
C LYS A 82 -0.20 -6.29 9.60
N GLU A 83 0.91 -5.86 9.01
CA GLU A 83 1.63 -4.68 9.46
C GLU A 83 0.81 -3.42 9.24
N MET A 84 -0.04 -3.32 8.21
CA MET A 84 -0.84 -2.13 7.91
C MET A 84 -2.23 -2.12 8.56
N ASP A 85 -2.73 -3.26 9.01
CA ASP A 85 -4.08 -3.40 9.56
C ASP A 85 -4.30 -2.60 10.85
N GLN A 86 -5.49 -2.00 10.96
CA GLN A 86 -5.94 -1.16 12.08
C GLN A 86 -5.03 0.05 12.35
N ARG A 87 -4.47 0.66 11.30
CA ARG A 87 -3.64 1.87 11.41
C ARG A 87 -4.29 3.08 10.76
N THR A 88 -3.76 4.26 11.08
CA THR A 88 -3.96 5.47 10.29
C THR A 88 -2.76 5.64 9.35
N LEU A 89 -3.02 5.66 8.04
CA LEU A 89 -1.98 5.86 7.04
C LEU A 89 -1.66 7.35 6.94
N LEU A 90 -0.41 7.69 7.24
CA LEU A 90 0.10 9.07 7.18
C LEU A 90 1.15 9.19 6.07
N PRO A 91 0.93 10.05 5.04
CA PRO A 91 1.92 10.28 4.00
C PRO A 91 3.16 11.04 4.51
N ALA A 92 4.12 10.32 5.09
CA ALA A 92 5.33 10.88 5.72
C ALA A 92 6.24 11.73 4.81
N LYS A 93 6.06 11.66 3.49
CA LYS A 93 6.82 12.41 2.47
C LYS A 93 5.97 13.47 1.75
N SER A 94 4.81 13.82 2.28
CA SER A 94 3.98 14.88 1.71
C SER A 94 4.64 16.25 1.89
N ASP A 95 4.53 17.07 0.86
CA ASP A 95 4.94 18.47 0.81
C ASP A 95 3.94 19.42 1.48
N VAL A 96 2.70 18.97 1.72
CA VAL A 96 1.61 19.75 2.34
C VAL A 96 1.32 19.35 3.79
N MET A 97 2.17 18.53 4.41
CA MET A 97 1.97 18.09 5.79
C MET A 97 3.22 18.21 6.67
N SER A 98 3.00 18.53 7.93
CA SER A 98 4.03 18.52 8.97
C SER A 98 3.66 17.52 10.08
N PHE A 99 4.67 16.84 10.61
CA PHE A 99 4.51 15.86 11.69
C PHE A 99 5.29 16.30 12.92
N GLN A 100 4.64 16.24 14.07
CA GLN A 100 5.28 16.45 15.37
C GLN A 100 4.96 15.25 16.26
N GLN A 101 6.00 14.69 16.87
CA GLN A 101 5.86 13.65 17.88
C GLN A 101 5.96 14.30 19.25
N ALA A 102 4.97 14.03 20.11
CA ALA A 102 4.99 14.43 21.51
C ALA A 102 4.90 13.21 22.41
N TRP A 103 5.55 13.29 23.56
CA TRP A 103 5.44 12.29 24.61
C TRP A 103 4.39 12.70 25.66
N PRO A 104 3.87 11.75 26.46
CA PRO A 104 2.95 12.09 27.55
C PRO A 104 3.56 13.14 28.50
N GLY A 105 2.87 14.26 28.70
CA GLY A 105 3.31 15.37 29.55
C GLY A 105 4.08 16.48 28.82
N GLU A 106 4.41 16.31 27.55
CA GLU A 106 5.03 17.34 26.72
C GLU A 106 3.97 18.28 26.15
N ARG A 107 4.15 19.59 26.33
CA ARG A 107 3.32 20.61 25.68
C ARG A 107 3.92 20.96 24.32
N LEU A 108 3.23 20.58 23.25
CA LEU A 108 3.54 21.10 21.93
C LEU A 108 3.29 22.62 21.90
N PRO A 109 4.17 23.43 21.31
CA PRO A 109 3.91 24.86 21.11
C PRO A 109 2.62 25.04 20.30
N ASN A 110 1.83 26.07 20.63
CA ASN A 110 0.45 26.30 20.20
C ASN A 110 0.18 26.44 18.67
N HIS A 111 1.12 26.08 17.80
CA HIS A 111 0.87 25.97 16.36
C HIS A 111 0.51 24.52 16.03
N VAL A 112 -0.76 24.23 16.31
CA VAL A 112 -1.45 22.98 16.06
C VAL A 112 -1.26 22.59 14.59
N LEU A 113 -0.71 21.39 14.39
CA LEU A 113 -0.73 20.56 13.19
C LEU A 113 -1.55 21.17 12.02
N GLY A 114 -0.90 22.00 11.20
CA GLY A 114 -1.45 22.50 9.96
C GLY A 114 -1.13 21.51 8.85
N ILE A 115 -2.15 20.98 8.18
CA ILE A 115 -2.02 20.53 6.81
C ILE A 115 -2.16 21.83 6.01
N HIS A 116 -1.06 22.25 5.38
CA HIS A 116 -0.99 23.53 4.66
C HIS A 116 -1.65 23.43 3.30
#